data_AF-A0A0G4E9E3-F1
#
_entry.id   AF-A0A0G4E9E3-F1
#
_cell.length_a   1.000
_cell.length_b   1.000
_cell.length_c   1.000
_cell.angle_alpha   90.00
_cell.angle_beta   90.00
_cell.angle_gamma   90.00
#
_symmetry.space_group_name_H-M   'P 1'
#
loop_
_entity.id
_entity.type
_entity.pdbx_description
1 polymer ?
#
loop_
_entity_poly.entity_id
_entity_poly.type
_entity_poly.pdbx_seq_one_letter_code
_entity_poly.pdbx_strand_id
1 'polypeptide(L)'
;MEQVATEVSDVEPLVMTSIAADQVPIVAQDWSSVKSSVSTLSAAIQTIAHHISAAPPPPPSQPDTTAAADGDNAVDVTANRLPADVYCDGIVGYLPVDVAISPARAANTLFGTQLINEAFMLKRIDGFLDSNHLTGLVDVYRSMFGYYSKCAYALERGGAVWVQMTDFIHLARNYKLIKTLPLRLSPKRMGDHLASRGDFLQMPAALAIYRTFGHLLSYKGESLTLERVDEQDGADGASAEAGTAGSDQGGQHGDGGGGVTRRRYEIGDLDFVTVPLSDLPNNHPYRRTYKESDPVIRHWIYLYPSFTAFLTAMVLKHWGGQGRVEWKLVAVGLGIMAERVAQRDDSRGRIIVLKGSKATDATVAYLDMVDGNIILWTTEAPTEGRTAIERCRIRAADEGGWVVDQRLAKKVTWPAFDNPAQLALTAPMAASD
;
A
#
# COMPACT_ATOMS: atom_id res chain seq x y z
N MET A 1 1.79 -19.19 -27.36
CA MET A 1 0.55 -18.46 -27.03
C MET A 1 -0.69 -19.30 -27.31
N GLU A 2 -0.79 -20.06 -28.41
CA GLU A 2 -1.80 -21.14 -28.51
C GLU A 2 -1.76 -22.07 -27.29
N GLN A 3 -0.55 -22.46 -26.85
CA GLN A 3 -0.37 -23.22 -25.61
C GLN A 3 -0.98 -22.55 -24.37
N VAL A 4 -0.91 -21.23 -24.24
CA VAL A 4 -1.48 -20.50 -23.08
C VAL A 4 -3.01 -20.47 -23.17
N ALA A 5 -3.58 -20.30 -24.37
CA ALA A 5 -5.03 -20.38 -24.56
C ALA A 5 -5.57 -21.80 -24.29
N THR A 6 -4.80 -22.83 -24.67
CA THR A 6 -5.10 -24.23 -24.37
C THR A 6 -5.02 -24.49 -22.87
N GLU A 7 -3.94 -24.08 -22.21
CA GLU A 7 -3.76 -24.24 -20.75
C GLU A 7 -4.85 -23.51 -19.95
N VAL A 8 -5.29 -22.32 -20.38
CA VAL A 8 -6.42 -21.61 -19.76
C VAL A 8 -7.74 -22.38 -19.92
N SER A 9 -7.95 -23.03 -21.06
CA SER A 9 -9.16 -23.85 -21.29
C SER A 9 -9.13 -25.14 -20.48
N ASP A 10 -7.95 -25.74 -20.28
CA ASP A 10 -7.78 -26.98 -19.50
C ASP A 10 -7.97 -26.76 -17.98
N VAL A 11 -7.75 -25.53 -17.50
CA VAL A 11 -7.90 -25.16 -16.08
C VAL A 11 -9.34 -24.82 -15.70
N GLU A 12 -10.21 -24.50 -16.67
CA GLU A 12 -11.62 -24.17 -16.43
C GLU A 12 -12.39 -25.23 -15.59
N PRO A 13 -12.36 -26.53 -15.93
CA PRO A 13 -13.08 -27.53 -15.14
C PRO A 13 -12.58 -27.61 -13.69
N LEU A 14 -11.27 -27.41 -13.45
CA LEU A 14 -10.69 -27.44 -12.11
C LEU A 14 -11.16 -26.25 -11.25
N VAL A 15 -11.21 -25.05 -11.83
CA VAL A 15 -11.70 -23.84 -11.16
C VAL A 15 -13.17 -24.01 -10.82
N MET A 16 -13.99 -24.46 -11.78
CA MET A 16 -15.43 -24.63 -11.58
C MET A 16 -15.79 -25.68 -10.52
N THR A 17 -15.00 -26.74 -10.37
CA THR A 17 -15.22 -27.74 -9.31
C THR A 17 -14.84 -27.29 -7.90
N SER A 18 -14.09 -26.19 -7.77
CA SER A 18 -13.54 -25.73 -6.49
C SER A 18 -14.39 -24.67 -5.79
N ILE A 19 -15.44 -24.17 -6.44
CA ILE A 19 -16.21 -23.00 -6.02
C ILE A 19 -17.54 -23.44 -5.39
N ALA A 20 -17.93 -22.78 -4.30
CA ALA A 20 -19.24 -22.99 -3.67
C ALA A 20 -20.38 -22.62 -4.63
N ALA A 21 -21.47 -23.37 -4.60
CA ALA A 21 -22.56 -23.27 -5.59
C ALA A 21 -23.19 -21.87 -5.72
N ASP A 22 -23.13 -21.06 -4.66
CA ASP A 22 -23.63 -19.68 -4.62
C ASP A 22 -22.70 -18.65 -5.30
N GLN A 23 -21.43 -18.98 -5.53
CA GLN A 23 -20.45 -18.09 -6.17
C GLN A 23 -20.22 -18.39 -7.66
N VAL A 24 -20.74 -19.50 -8.17
CA VAL A 24 -20.58 -19.95 -9.56
C VAL A 24 -20.93 -18.87 -10.60
N PRO A 25 -22.02 -18.07 -10.47
CA PRO A 25 -22.37 -17.09 -11.50
C PRO A 25 -21.35 -15.95 -11.62
N ILE A 26 -20.84 -15.47 -10.49
CA ILE A 26 -19.89 -14.35 -10.43
C ILE A 26 -18.55 -14.81 -10.99
N VAL A 27 -18.06 -15.96 -10.53
CA VAL A 27 -16.77 -16.48 -11.00
C VAL A 27 -16.83 -16.90 -12.47
N ALA A 28 -17.97 -17.40 -12.96
CA ALA A 28 -18.13 -17.72 -14.38
C ALA A 28 -18.09 -16.47 -15.27
N GLN A 29 -18.65 -15.34 -14.81
CA GLN A 29 -18.58 -14.08 -15.53
C GLN A 29 -17.15 -13.53 -15.57
N ASP A 30 -16.45 -13.51 -14.44
CA ASP A 30 -15.06 -13.07 -14.37
C ASP A 30 -14.13 -13.96 -15.20
N TRP A 31 -14.33 -15.29 -15.14
CA TRP A 31 -13.56 -16.25 -15.93
C TRP A 31 -13.80 -16.09 -17.44
N SER A 32 -15.05 -15.82 -17.84
CA SER A 32 -15.37 -15.52 -19.25
C SER A 32 -14.69 -14.23 -19.72
N SER A 33 -14.60 -13.22 -18.86
CA SER A 33 -13.86 -11.98 -19.13
C SER A 33 -12.37 -12.27 -19.35
N VAL A 34 -11.74 -13.06 -18.48
CA VAL A 34 -10.33 -13.47 -18.63
C VAL A 34 -10.08 -14.20 -19.95
N LYS A 35 -10.94 -15.17 -20.30
CA LYS A 35 -10.84 -15.90 -21.59
C LYS A 35 -10.93 -14.97 -22.80
N SER A 36 -11.81 -13.97 -22.74
CA SER A 36 -11.95 -12.94 -23.78
C SER A 36 -10.68 -12.09 -23.91
N SER A 37 -10.11 -11.64 -22.79
CA SER A 37 -8.86 -10.85 -22.77
C SER A 37 -7.67 -11.66 -23.30
N VAL A 38 -7.53 -12.93 -22.90
CA VAL A 38 -6.45 -13.81 -23.40
C VAL A 38 -6.59 -14.07 -24.89
N SER A 39 -7.82 -14.30 -25.38
CA SER A 39 -8.09 -14.47 -26.81
C SER A 39 -7.74 -13.21 -27.61
N THR A 40 -8.14 -12.04 -27.11
CA THR A 40 -7.85 -10.74 -27.73
C THR A 40 -6.34 -10.50 -27.81
N LEU A 41 -5.62 -10.77 -26.72
CA LEU A 41 -4.16 -10.63 -26.67
C LEU A 41 -3.48 -11.62 -27.64
N SER A 42 -3.95 -12.86 -27.69
CA SER A 42 -3.43 -13.88 -28.61
C SER A 42 -3.59 -13.45 -30.07
N ALA A 43 -4.76 -12.94 -30.44
CA ALA A 43 -5.03 -12.43 -31.78
C ALA A 43 -4.16 -11.22 -32.13
N ALA A 44 -3.96 -10.29 -31.20
CA ALA A 44 -3.06 -9.15 -31.38
C ALA A 44 -1.60 -9.59 -31.61
N ILE A 45 -1.11 -10.57 -30.84
CA ILE A 45 0.24 -11.12 -31.01
C ILE A 45 0.40 -11.86 -32.33
N GLN A 46 -0.61 -12.65 -32.75
CA GLN A 46 -0.59 -13.33 -34.05
C GLN A 46 -0.57 -12.32 -35.20
N THR A 47 -1.29 -11.21 -35.07
CA THR A 47 -1.28 -10.11 -36.05
C THR A 47 0.12 -9.49 -36.15
N ILE A 48 0.77 -9.21 -35.02
CA ILE A 48 2.16 -8.71 -34.98
C ILE A 48 3.13 -9.73 -35.60
N ALA A 49 3.02 -11.01 -35.25
CA ALA A 49 3.86 -12.07 -35.79
C ALA A 49 3.67 -12.22 -37.32
N HIS A 50 2.45 -12.08 -37.82
CA HIS A 50 2.17 -12.10 -39.25
C HIS A 50 2.83 -10.93 -39.99
N HIS A 51 2.76 -9.71 -39.42
CA HIS A 51 3.43 -8.54 -39.97
C HIS A 51 4.96 -8.65 -39.96
N ILE A 52 5.54 -9.35 -38.97
CA ILE A 52 7.00 -9.58 -38.90
C ILE A 52 7.44 -10.69 -39.88
N SER A 53 6.62 -11.72 -40.08
CA SER A 53 6.97 -12.88 -40.92
C SER A 53 6.69 -12.68 -42.41
N ALA A 54 5.88 -11.70 -42.79
CA ALA A 54 5.63 -11.39 -44.20
C ALA A 54 6.90 -10.78 -44.82
N ALA A 55 7.68 -11.61 -45.53
CA ALA A 55 8.76 -11.13 -46.36
C ALA A 55 8.21 -10.10 -47.36
N PRO A 56 8.88 -8.95 -47.57
CA PRO A 56 8.43 -7.96 -48.54
C PRO A 56 8.29 -8.63 -49.92
N PRO A 57 7.25 -8.28 -50.69
CA PRO A 57 7.07 -8.84 -52.03
C PRO A 57 8.33 -8.60 -52.86
N PRO A 58 8.77 -9.58 -53.67
CA PRO A 58 9.92 -9.38 -54.54
C PRO A 58 9.67 -8.16 -55.43
N PRO A 59 10.65 -7.26 -55.60
CA PRO A 59 10.47 -6.09 -56.44
C PRO A 59 10.07 -6.53 -57.86
N PRO A 60 9.14 -5.82 -58.53
CA PRO A 60 8.77 -6.14 -59.89
C PRO A 60 10.01 -6.11 -60.77
N SER A 61 10.25 -7.19 -61.51
CA SER A 61 11.37 -7.33 -62.44
C SER A 61 11.41 -6.14 -63.40
N GLN A 62 12.31 -5.19 -63.15
CA GLN A 62 12.58 -4.09 -64.08
C GLN A 62 13.46 -4.60 -65.23
N PRO A 63 13.21 -4.13 -66.46
CA PRO A 63 14.03 -4.45 -67.61
C PRO A 63 15.43 -3.84 -67.47
N ASP A 64 16.44 -4.63 -67.86
CA ASP A 64 17.85 -4.27 -67.90
C ASP A 64 18.04 -2.89 -68.54
N THR A 65 18.35 -1.89 -67.72
CA THR A 65 18.85 -0.59 -68.18
C THR A 65 20.13 -0.30 -67.41
N THR A 66 21.24 -0.64 -68.04
CA THR A 66 22.56 -0.11 -67.71
C THR A 66 22.54 1.42 -67.83
N ALA A 67 22.37 2.10 -66.70
CA ALA A 67 22.70 3.52 -66.54
C ALA A 67 23.13 3.77 -65.08
N ALA A 68 24.13 4.63 -64.94
CA ALA A 68 24.94 4.84 -63.75
C ALA A 68 24.17 5.30 -62.49
N ALA A 69 24.62 4.75 -61.35
CA ALA A 69 24.98 5.37 -60.08
C ALA A 69 24.07 6.45 -59.42
N ASP A 70 23.96 6.31 -58.09
CA ASP A 70 23.32 7.19 -57.09
C ASP A 70 21.80 7.17 -57.00
N GLY A 71 21.28 6.17 -56.25
CA GLY A 71 19.89 6.10 -55.82
C GLY A 71 19.78 5.46 -54.44
N ASP A 72 19.75 6.30 -53.41
CA ASP A 72 19.64 6.01 -51.99
C ASP A 72 18.28 5.32 -51.66
N ASN A 73 18.23 3.99 -51.80
CA ASN A 73 17.07 3.19 -51.39
C ASN A 73 17.11 2.97 -49.86
N ALA A 74 16.88 4.05 -49.10
CA ALA A 74 16.54 3.94 -47.69
C ALA A 74 15.20 3.20 -47.58
N VAL A 75 15.24 1.92 -47.19
CA VAL A 75 14.06 1.15 -46.79
C VAL A 75 13.27 2.02 -45.82
N ASP A 76 12.02 2.34 -46.13
CA ASP A 76 11.18 3.19 -45.30
C ASP A 76 10.82 2.45 -43.99
N VAL A 77 11.73 2.50 -43.02
CA VAL A 77 11.59 1.94 -41.67
C VAL A 77 10.44 2.60 -40.89
N THR A 78 9.69 3.54 -41.48
CA THR A 78 8.52 4.14 -40.84
C THR A 78 7.23 3.33 -41.00
N ALA A 79 7.13 2.44 -41.99
CA ALA A 79 5.88 1.76 -42.33
C ALA A 79 5.40 0.69 -41.32
N ASN A 80 6.29 0.13 -40.48
CA ASN A 80 5.96 -0.90 -39.48
C ASN A 80 5.87 -0.37 -38.04
N ARG A 81 5.59 0.92 -37.86
CA ARG A 81 5.57 1.53 -36.53
C ARG A 81 4.19 1.39 -35.88
N LEU A 82 4.18 0.88 -34.65
CA LEU A 82 3.01 0.93 -33.80
C LEU A 82 2.62 2.41 -33.57
N PRO A 83 1.31 2.74 -33.61
CA PRO A 83 0.82 4.04 -33.19
C PRO A 83 1.32 4.41 -31.78
N ALA A 84 1.60 5.70 -31.57
CA ALA A 84 2.20 6.23 -30.34
C ALA A 84 1.37 5.89 -29.08
N ASP A 85 0.06 5.99 -29.19
CA ASP A 85 -0.91 5.63 -28.16
C ASP A 85 -0.89 4.14 -27.85
N VAL A 86 -0.85 3.27 -28.87
CA VAL A 86 -0.75 1.82 -28.69
C VAL A 86 0.56 1.43 -28.01
N TYR A 87 1.67 2.08 -28.37
CA TYR A 87 2.96 1.83 -27.71
C TYR A 87 2.93 2.28 -26.25
N CYS A 88 2.47 3.50 -25.97
CA CYS A 88 2.41 4.05 -24.61
C CYS A 88 1.44 3.30 -23.71
N ASP A 89 0.18 3.15 -24.13
CA ASP A 89 -0.87 2.58 -23.29
C ASP A 89 -0.87 1.05 -23.33
N GLY A 90 -0.46 0.44 -24.45
CA GLY A 90 -0.49 -1.01 -24.65
C GLY A 90 0.80 -1.74 -24.26
N ILE A 91 1.96 -1.09 -24.33
CA ILE A 91 3.26 -1.73 -24.03
C ILE A 91 3.89 -1.07 -22.80
N VAL A 92 4.22 0.23 -22.89
CA VAL A 92 4.96 0.92 -21.83
C VAL A 92 4.15 1.04 -20.54
N GLY A 93 2.82 1.19 -20.64
CA GLY A 93 1.90 1.23 -19.52
C GLY A 93 1.99 0.02 -18.58
N TYR A 94 2.36 -1.15 -19.12
CA TYR A 94 2.46 -2.40 -18.35
C TYR A 94 3.88 -2.71 -17.88
N LEU A 95 4.89 -2.00 -18.37
CA LEU A 95 6.26 -2.17 -17.89
C LEU A 95 6.38 -1.61 -16.47
N PRO A 96 7.19 -2.22 -15.58
CA PRO A 96 7.59 -1.58 -14.33
C PRO A 96 8.21 -0.21 -14.61
N VAL A 97 7.93 0.77 -13.77
CA VAL A 97 8.38 2.16 -14.01
C VAL A 97 9.90 2.29 -14.18
N ASP A 98 10.72 1.50 -13.50
CA ASP A 98 12.17 1.50 -13.69
C ASP A 98 12.57 1.00 -15.09
N VAL A 99 11.83 0.04 -15.65
CA VAL A 99 11.99 -0.46 -17.02
C VAL A 99 11.43 0.53 -18.04
N ALA A 100 10.29 1.17 -17.76
CA ALA A 100 9.72 2.18 -18.65
C ALA A 100 10.67 3.39 -18.79
N ILE A 101 11.21 3.89 -17.69
CA ILE A 101 11.96 5.15 -17.67
C ILE A 101 13.40 5.01 -18.15
N SER A 102 14.09 3.91 -17.82
CA SER A 102 15.50 3.74 -18.19
C SER A 102 15.66 3.00 -19.52
N PRO A 103 15.41 1.69 -19.64
CA PRO A 103 15.65 0.97 -20.89
C PRO A 103 14.64 1.29 -21.99
N ALA A 104 13.33 1.32 -21.72
CA ALA A 104 12.34 1.54 -22.80
C ALA A 104 12.41 2.96 -23.38
N ARG A 105 12.62 3.97 -22.52
CA ARG A 105 12.82 5.36 -22.95
C ARG A 105 14.10 5.56 -23.74
N ALA A 106 15.20 4.92 -23.34
CA ALA A 106 16.49 5.05 -24.01
C ALA A 106 16.56 4.26 -25.33
N ALA A 107 15.94 3.07 -25.38
CA ALA A 107 15.95 2.20 -26.56
C ALA A 107 15.18 2.81 -27.74
N ASN A 108 14.14 3.62 -27.46
CA ASN A 108 13.41 4.34 -28.49
C ASN A 108 14.04 5.72 -28.73
N THR A 109 15.11 5.76 -29.53
CA THR A 109 15.87 6.98 -29.82
C THR A 109 15.05 8.07 -30.53
N LEU A 110 13.99 7.70 -31.25
CA LEU A 110 13.19 8.62 -32.04
C LEU A 110 12.08 9.30 -31.22
N PHE A 111 11.38 8.53 -30.39
CA PHE A 111 10.18 8.99 -29.70
C PHE A 111 10.19 8.72 -28.20
N GLY A 112 11.18 8.02 -27.65
CA GLY A 112 11.18 7.62 -26.23
C GLY A 112 11.00 8.79 -25.27
N THR A 113 11.68 9.91 -25.51
CA THR A 113 11.53 11.14 -24.70
C THR A 113 10.19 11.85 -24.92
N GLN A 114 9.63 11.78 -26.14
CA GLN A 114 8.34 12.39 -26.49
C GLN A 114 7.16 11.59 -25.93
N LEU A 115 7.27 10.26 -25.94
CA LEU A 115 6.25 9.31 -25.48
C LEU A 115 6.25 9.17 -23.96
N ILE A 116 7.44 8.99 -23.38
CA ILE A 116 7.63 8.87 -21.93
C ILE A 116 8.06 10.25 -21.42
N ASN A 117 7.08 11.13 -21.31
CA ASN A 117 7.20 12.52 -20.87
C ASN A 117 6.48 12.76 -19.53
N GLU A 118 6.39 14.02 -19.09
CA GLU A 118 5.73 14.40 -17.85
C GLU A 118 4.25 14.01 -17.81
N ALA A 119 3.53 14.16 -18.92
CA ALA A 119 2.11 13.85 -19.01
C ALA A 119 1.87 12.33 -18.88
N PHE A 120 2.71 11.51 -19.52
CA PHE A 120 2.69 10.06 -19.33
C PHE A 120 2.91 9.67 -17.87
N MET A 121 3.93 10.25 -17.23
CA MET A 121 4.24 9.96 -15.83
C MET A 121 3.11 10.38 -14.88
N LEU A 122 2.50 11.54 -15.12
CA LEU A 122 1.39 12.01 -14.30
C LEU A 122 0.14 11.13 -14.47
N LYS A 123 -0.24 10.79 -15.71
CA LYS A 123 -1.34 9.84 -16.00
C LYS A 123 -1.13 8.51 -15.25
N ARG A 124 0.11 8.02 -15.22
CA ARG A 124 0.48 6.79 -14.53
C ARG A 124 0.38 6.92 -13.00
N ILE A 125 0.83 8.04 -12.43
CA ILE A 125 0.68 8.34 -11.00
C ILE A 125 -0.80 8.42 -10.63
N ASP A 126 -1.58 9.21 -11.37
CA ASP A 126 -3.02 9.41 -11.10
C ASP A 126 -3.76 8.06 -11.17
N GLY A 127 -3.48 7.25 -12.19
CA GLY A 127 -4.05 5.90 -12.30
C GLY A 127 -3.69 4.98 -11.12
N PHE A 128 -2.46 5.08 -10.60
CA PHE A 128 -2.06 4.35 -9.39
C PHE A 128 -2.80 4.86 -8.15
N LEU A 129 -2.92 6.18 -7.99
CA LEU A 129 -3.60 6.79 -6.85
C LEU A 129 -5.09 6.39 -6.82
N ASP A 130 -5.75 6.45 -7.98
CA ASP A 130 -7.15 6.05 -8.12
C ASP A 130 -7.35 4.56 -7.81
N SER A 131 -6.52 3.70 -8.40
CA SER A 131 -6.64 2.23 -8.25
C SER A 131 -6.40 1.74 -6.82
N ASN A 132 -5.67 2.51 -6.00
CA ASN A 132 -5.33 2.15 -4.62
C ASN A 132 -6.09 3.00 -3.58
N HIS A 133 -7.12 3.74 -3.99
CA HIS A 133 -7.92 4.63 -3.12
C HIS A 133 -7.08 5.68 -2.37
N LEU A 134 -5.98 6.14 -2.99
CA LEU A 134 -5.11 7.19 -2.45
C LEU A 134 -5.54 8.59 -2.91
N THR A 135 -6.48 8.68 -3.86
CA THR A 135 -6.97 9.95 -4.38
C THR A 135 -7.62 10.79 -3.27
N GLY A 136 -7.13 12.03 -3.13
CA GLY A 136 -7.51 12.93 -2.02
C GLY A 136 -6.76 12.67 -0.70
N LEU A 137 -5.99 11.58 -0.60
CA LEU A 137 -5.11 11.28 0.54
C LEU A 137 -3.66 11.59 0.25
N VAL A 138 -3.17 11.26 -0.95
CA VAL A 138 -1.81 11.51 -1.42
C VAL A 138 -1.89 12.30 -2.72
N ASP A 139 -0.96 13.24 -2.88
CA ASP A 139 -0.87 14.10 -4.05
C ASP A 139 0.61 14.37 -4.38
N VAL A 140 0.89 14.74 -5.62
CA VAL A 140 2.24 15.04 -6.11
C VAL A 140 2.30 16.47 -6.62
N TYR A 141 3.45 17.15 -6.41
CA TYR A 141 3.61 18.49 -6.97
C TYR A 141 3.68 18.45 -8.49
N ARG A 142 3.12 19.49 -9.13
CA ARG A 142 3.38 19.70 -10.55
C ARG A 142 4.84 20.13 -10.73
N SER A 143 5.68 19.21 -11.18
CA SER A 143 7.14 19.39 -11.23
C SER A 143 7.74 18.78 -12.50
N MET A 144 9.07 18.68 -12.54
CA MET A 144 9.82 18.15 -13.67
C MET A 144 9.71 16.62 -13.76
N PHE A 145 9.95 16.07 -14.95
CA PHE A 145 9.96 14.63 -15.23
C PHE A 145 10.70 13.79 -14.16
N GLY A 146 11.89 14.24 -13.75
CA GLY A 146 12.74 13.52 -12.78
C GLY A 146 12.15 13.42 -11.37
N TYR A 147 11.17 14.26 -11.02
CA TYR A 147 10.42 14.13 -9.78
C TYR A 147 9.29 13.10 -9.94
N TYR A 148 8.53 13.16 -11.03
CA TYR A 148 7.45 12.20 -11.27
C TYR A 148 7.98 10.77 -11.40
N SER A 149 9.15 10.56 -12.00
CA SER A 149 9.80 9.26 -12.06
C SER A 149 10.02 8.65 -10.67
N LYS A 150 10.48 9.47 -9.71
CA LYS A 150 10.70 9.06 -8.32
C LYS A 150 9.38 8.78 -7.60
N CYS A 151 8.36 9.61 -7.82
CA CYS A 151 7.02 9.38 -7.27
C CYS A 151 6.41 8.07 -7.78
N ALA A 152 6.37 7.88 -9.09
CA ALA A 152 5.86 6.65 -9.70
C ALA A 152 6.64 5.42 -9.22
N TYR A 153 7.97 5.51 -9.11
CA TYR A 153 8.78 4.44 -8.52
C TYR A 153 8.40 4.11 -7.08
N ALA A 154 8.28 5.11 -6.20
CA ALA A 154 7.89 4.87 -4.81
C ALA A 154 6.46 4.34 -4.66
N LEU A 155 5.54 4.80 -5.52
CA LEU A 155 4.16 4.32 -5.59
C LEU A 155 4.10 2.85 -6.01
N GLU A 156 4.63 2.52 -7.18
CA GLU A 156 4.60 1.16 -7.73
C GLU A 156 5.38 0.18 -6.88
N ARG A 157 6.57 0.56 -6.40
CA ARG A 157 7.38 -0.31 -5.56
C ARG A 157 6.75 -0.53 -4.19
N GLY A 158 5.98 0.44 -3.71
CA GLY A 158 5.22 0.30 -2.48
C GLY A 158 4.02 -0.62 -2.60
N GLY A 159 3.37 -0.67 -3.76
CA GLY A 159 2.28 -1.59 -4.09
C GLY A 159 1.24 -1.70 -2.96
N ALA A 160 0.98 -2.93 -2.50
CA ALA A 160 0.01 -3.21 -1.43
C ALA A 160 0.33 -2.56 -0.07
N VAL A 161 1.54 -2.05 0.15
CA VAL A 161 1.88 -1.33 1.39
C VAL A 161 1.23 0.06 1.39
N TRP A 162 1.06 0.70 0.22
CA TRP A 162 0.31 1.96 0.16
C TRP A 162 -1.13 1.80 0.60
N VAL A 163 -1.78 0.70 0.22
CA VAL A 163 -3.14 0.37 0.67
C VAL A 163 -3.20 0.30 2.20
N GLN A 164 -2.24 -0.36 2.84
CA GLN A 164 -2.16 -0.41 4.31
C GLN A 164 -1.89 0.98 4.93
N MET A 165 -1.09 1.81 4.25
CA MET A 165 -0.85 3.18 4.69
C MET A 165 -2.08 4.08 4.58
N THR A 166 -3.10 3.75 3.76
CA THR A 166 -4.36 4.53 3.70
C THR A 166 -5.05 4.58 5.05
N ASP A 167 -5.19 3.43 5.72
CA ASP A 167 -5.83 3.33 7.04
C ASP A 167 -5.02 4.12 8.09
N PHE A 168 -3.70 4.05 8.03
CA PHE A 168 -2.83 4.88 8.87
C PHE A 168 -3.02 6.38 8.60
N ILE A 169 -3.06 6.82 7.34
CA ILE A 169 -3.24 8.23 6.96
C ILE A 169 -4.59 8.75 7.46
N HIS A 170 -5.66 7.97 7.30
CA HIS A 170 -6.97 8.31 7.84
C HIS A 170 -6.94 8.46 9.36
N LEU A 171 -6.31 7.51 10.04
CA LEU A 171 -6.17 7.54 11.49
C LEU A 171 -5.38 8.77 11.95
N ALA A 172 -4.22 9.02 11.35
CA ALA A 172 -3.38 10.19 11.62
C ALA A 172 -4.12 11.51 11.37
N ARG A 173 -4.98 11.60 10.34
CA ARG A 173 -5.86 12.76 10.11
C ARG A 173 -6.87 12.94 11.25
N ASN A 174 -7.50 11.86 11.70
CA ASN A 174 -8.49 11.91 12.79
C ASN A 174 -7.85 12.38 14.10
N TYR A 175 -6.63 11.93 14.38
CA TYR A 175 -5.81 12.33 15.53
C TYR A 175 -5.07 13.66 15.35
N LYS A 176 -5.38 14.42 14.28
CA LYS A 176 -4.81 15.75 14.01
C LYS A 176 -3.28 15.77 13.86
N LEU A 177 -2.67 14.62 13.57
CA LEU A 177 -1.24 14.53 13.24
C LEU A 177 -0.95 15.10 11.87
N ILE A 178 -1.95 15.05 10.96
CA ILE A 178 -1.88 15.62 9.62
C ILE A 178 -2.65 16.93 9.60
N LYS A 179 -1.96 18.03 9.27
CA LYS A 179 -2.56 19.37 9.21
C LYS A 179 -3.53 19.53 8.03
N THR A 180 -3.16 19.00 6.86
CA THR A 180 -3.91 19.17 5.61
C THR A 180 -3.81 17.92 4.76
N LEU A 181 -4.93 17.53 4.13
CA LEU A 181 -4.94 16.54 3.06
C LEU A 181 -5.26 17.22 1.72
N PRO A 182 -4.74 16.68 0.60
CA PRO A 182 -3.88 15.47 0.49
C PRO A 182 -2.45 15.68 1.01
N LEU A 183 -1.78 14.59 1.40
CA LEU A 183 -0.34 14.55 1.70
C LEU A 183 0.45 14.76 0.41
N ARG A 184 1.04 15.93 0.27
CA ARG A 184 1.84 16.27 -0.92
C ARG A 184 3.29 15.81 -0.76
N LEU A 185 3.69 14.82 -1.56
CA LEU A 185 5.06 14.29 -1.53
C LEU A 185 6.07 15.37 -1.92
N SER A 186 6.96 15.78 -1.02
CA SER A 186 7.87 16.91 -1.29
C SER A 186 8.95 16.55 -2.33
N PRO A 187 9.19 17.39 -3.36
CA PRO A 187 10.25 17.14 -4.34
C PRO A 187 11.64 17.06 -3.72
N LYS A 188 11.91 17.89 -2.71
CA LYS A 188 13.17 17.87 -1.97
C LYS A 188 13.35 16.52 -1.27
N ARG A 189 12.33 16.06 -0.53
CA ARG A 189 12.39 14.79 0.21
C ARG A 189 12.47 13.58 -0.71
N MET A 190 11.74 13.59 -1.82
CA MET A 190 11.88 12.56 -2.85
C MET A 190 13.28 12.60 -3.48
N GLY A 191 13.85 13.79 -3.66
CA GLY A 191 15.24 13.99 -4.07
C GLY A 191 16.24 13.32 -3.12
N ASP A 192 16.12 13.64 -1.83
CA ASP A 192 17.06 13.24 -0.78
C ASP A 192 16.95 11.74 -0.42
N HIS A 193 15.74 11.18 -0.41
CA HIS A 193 15.50 9.79 0.02
C HIS A 193 15.47 8.79 -1.13
N LEU A 194 15.27 9.27 -2.36
CA LEU A 194 15.32 8.47 -3.59
C LEU A 194 16.38 9.06 -4.52
N ALA A 195 17.55 9.38 -3.96
CA ALA A 195 18.68 9.84 -4.75
C ALA A 195 19.07 8.77 -5.78
N SER A 196 19.08 7.50 -5.34
CA SER A 196 19.23 6.33 -6.19
C SER A 196 18.16 5.27 -5.93
N ARG A 197 18.02 4.34 -6.89
CA ARG A 197 17.25 3.10 -6.72
C ARG A 197 17.75 2.28 -5.53
N GLY A 198 19.07 2.25 -5.33
CA GLY A 198 19.72 1.51 -4.25
C GLY A 198 19.28 1.99 -2.87
N ASP A 199 19.19 3.31 -2.67
CA ASP A 199 18.83 3.89 -1.37
C ASP A 199 17.42 3.47 -0.93
N PHE A 200 16.47 3.41 -1.86
CA PHE A 200 15.12 2.92 -1.56
C PHE A 200 15.12 1.42 -1.23
N LEU A 201 15.89 0.62 -1.97
CA LEU A 201 15.96 -0.83 -1.78
C LEU A 201 16.74 -1.23 -0.53
N GLN A 202 17.56 -0.34 0.02
CA GLN A 202 18.26 -0.57 1.27
C GLN A 202 17.32 -0.64 2.48
N MET A 203 16.07 -0.19 2.38
CA MET A 203 15.10 -0.27 3.47
C MET A 203 13.83 -1.01 3.06
N PRO A 204 13.12 -1.64 4.01
CA PRO A 204 11.83 -2.24 3.74
C PRO A 204 10.86 -1.22 3.14
N ALA A 205 10.02 -1.65 2.19
CA ALA A 205 9.15 -0.76 1.42
C ALA A 205 8.24 0.11 2.33
N ALA A 206 7.72 -0.44 3.43
CA ALA A 206 6.86 0.30 4.37
C ALA A 206 7.61 1.45 5.06
N LEU A 207 8.85 1.23 5.47
CA LEU A 207 9.69 2.28 6.05
C LEU A 207 10.02 3.33 4.98
N ALA A 208 10.35 2.88 3.76
CA ALA A 208 10.67 3.75 2.64
C ALA A 208 9.51 4.68 2.27
N ILE A 209 8.30 4.12 2.16
CA ILE A 209 7.05 4.84 1.92
C ILE A 209 6.78 5.84 3.03
N TYR A 210 6.83 5.41 4.30
CA TYR A 210 6.61 6.31 5.41
C TYR A 210 7.60 7.48 5.40
N ARG A 211 8.88 7.22 5.08
CA ARG A 211 9.90 8.27 4.97
C ARG A 211 9.54 9.36 3.96
N THR A 212 8.74 9.06 2.92
CA THR A 212 8.31 10.05 1.93
C THR A 212 7.33 11.08 2.48
N PHE A 213 6.55 10.76 3.51
CA PHE A 213 5.50 11.65 4.04
C PHE A 213 5.53 11.84 5.56
N GLY A 214 6.31 11.07 6.33
CA GLY A 214 6.34 11.10 7.80
C GLY A 214 6.65 12.50 8.35
N HIS A 215 7.51 13.24 7.65
CA HIS A 215 7.83 14.64 7.98
C HIS A 215 6.64 15.61 7.88
N LEU A 216 5.57 15.24 7.17
CA LEU A 216 4.32 16.01 7.08
C LEU A 216 3.39 15.77 8.27
N LEU A 217 3.72 14.79 9.11
CA LEU A 217 3.02 14.51 10.36
C LEU A 217 3.74 15.24 11.49
N SER A 218 2.97 15.77 12.44
CA SER A 218 3.54 16.33 13.66
C SER A 218 2.73 15.99 14.88
N TYR A 219 3.42 15.72 15.99
CA TYR A 219 2.85 15.49 17.30
C TYR A 219 3.41 16.51 18.29
N LYS A 220 2.53 17.26 18.97
CA LYS A 220 2.93 18.33 19.91
C LYS A 220 3.93 19.35 19.33
N GLY A 221 3.88 19.57 18.02
CA GLY A 221 4.78 20.48 17.30
C GLY A 221 6.07 19.83 16.79
N GLU A 222 6.37 18.59 17.19
CA GLU A 222 7.52 17.83 16.72
C GLU A 222 7.18 17.04 15.46
N SER A 223 8.09 16.99 14.50
CA SER A 223 7.89 16.25 13.25
C SER A 223 8.09 14.76 13.48
N LEU A 224 7.20 13.93 12.94
CA LEU A 224 7.32 12.47 12.99
C LEU A 224 8.16 11.96 11.81
N THR A 225 9.34 12.54 11.63
CA THR A 225 10.27 12.10 10.58
C THR A 225 10.91 10.77 10.98
N LEU A 226 10.98 9.83 10.04
CA LEU A 226 11.71 8.57 10.23
C LEU A 226 13.20 8.79 10.01
N GLU A 227 13.97 8.51 11.05
CA GLU A 227 15.42 8.62 11.06
C GLU A 227 16.05 7.25 11.28
N ARG A 228 17.19 7.00 10.62
CA ARG A 228 17.99 5.80 10.87
C ARG A 228 18.97 6.17 11.97
N VAL A 229 19.01 5.35 13.01
CA VAL A 229 20.02 5.51 14.07
C VAL A 229 21.26 4.77 13.57
N ASP A 230 22.29 5.52 13.23
CA ASP A 230 23.59 4.92 12.96
C ASP A 230 24.10 4.35 14.28
N GLU A 231 24.29 3.03 14.30
CA GLU A 231 25.00 2.37 15.40
C GLU A 231 26.42 2.91 15.32
N GLN A 232 26.68 3.98 16.07
CA GLN A 232 28.00 4.55 16.20
C GLN A 232 28.83 3.45 16.84
N ASP A 233 29.60 2.74 16.00
CA ASP A 233 30.48 1.65 16.41
C ASP A 233 31.19 2.12 17.67
N GLY A 234 30.91 1.46 18.80
CA GLY A 234 31.43 1.80 20.11
C GLY A 234 32.94 1.58 20.14
N ALA A 235 33.68 2.45 19.47
CA ALA A 235 35.12 2.49 19.39
C ALA A 235 35.76 3.05 20.67
N ASP A 236 34.96 3.27 21.71
CA ASP A 236 35.46 3.72 23.01
C ASP A 236 35.69 2.53 23.95
N GLY A 237 36.88 1.97 23.81
CA GLY A 237 37.77 1.83 24.96
C GLY A 237 37.53 0.65 25.90
N ALA A 238 37.67 -0.57 25.41
CA ALA A 238 38.15 -1.68 26.24
C ALA A 238 39.62 -1.94 25.92
N SER A 239 40.45 -1.24 26.68
CA SER A 239 41.78 -1.60 27.17
C SER A 239 42.41 -2.86 26.56
N ALA A 240 43.54 -2.65 25.92
CA ALA A 240 44.51 -3.68 25.58
C ALA A 240 44.79 -4.56 26.81
N GLU A 241 44.33 -5.81 26.80
CA GLU A 241 45.04 -6.88 27.46
C GLU A 241 45.46 -7.92 26.44
N ALA A 242 46.75 -8.19 26.51
CA ALA A 242 47.54 -8.90 25.54
C ALA A 242 47.13 -10.36 25.39
N GLY A 243 47.03 -10.76 24.12
CA GLY A 243 47.66 -11.98 23.65
C GLY A 243 46.89 -13.27 23.89
N THR A 244 46.35 -13.83 22.81
CA THR A 244 46.53 -15.25 22.50
C THR A 244 46.42 -15.41 20.99
N ALA A 245 47.54 -15.72 20.35
CA ALA A 245 47.61 -16.12 18.95
C ALA A 245 46.95 -17.50 18.81
N GLY A 246 45.95 -17.63 17.94
CA GLY A 246 45.27 -18.89 17.72
C GLY A 246 44.36 -18.90 16.50
N SER A 247 44.96 -19.30 15.37
CA SER A 247 44.35 -20.06 14.26
C SER A 247 43.07 -19.54 13.59
N ASP A 248 43.29 -18.83 12.49
CA ASP A 248 42.87 -19.19 11.13
C ASP A 248 41.90 -20.40 10.98
N GLN A 249 40.71 -20.13 10.44
CA GLN A 249 40.04 -20.82 9.30
C GLN A 249 38.51 -20.83 9.43
N GLY A 250 37.86 -20.37 8.37
CA GLY A 250 36.44 -20.62 8.12
C GLY A 250 35.69 -19.41 7.60
N GLY A 251 36.09 -18.90 6.42
CA GLY A 251 35.32 -17.91 5.67
C GLY A 251 33.96 -18.47 5.31
N GLN A 252 32.97 -18.23 6.18
CA GLN A 252 31.59 -18.60 5.94
C GLN A 252 31.04 -17.56 4.97
N HIS A 253 31.11 -17.91 3.69
CA HIS A 253 30.40 -17.27 2.60
C HIS A 253 28.92 -17.16 3.03
N GLY A 254 28.55 -15.97 3.48
CA GLY A 254 27.18 -15.66 3.89
C GLY A 254 26.28 -15.90 2.70
N ASP A 255 25.44 -16.92 2.82
CA ASP A 255 24.28 -17.16 1.97
C ASP A 255 23.50 -15.85 1.92
N GLY A 256 23.63 -15.15 0.79
CA GLY A 256 23.11 -13.81 0.54
C GLY A 256 21.60 -13.82 0.38
N GLY A 257 20.89 -14.46 1.31
CA GLY A 257 19.46 -14.31 1.46
C GLY A 257 19.19 -12.83 1.70
N GLY A 258 18.61 -12.16 0.71
CA GLY A 258 18.28 -10.73 0.70
C GLY A 258 17.20 -10.33 1.71
N GLY A 259 17.25 -10.91 2.91
CA GLY A 259 16.36 -10.67 4.01
C GLY A 259 16.61 -9.31 4.66
N VAL A 260 15.57 -8.83 5.32
CA VAL A 260 15.61 -7.59 6.10
C VAL A 260 16.70 -7.69 7.16
N THR A 261 17.71 -6.83 7.07
CA THR A 261 18.73 -6.71 8.12
C THR A 261 18.14 -6.04 9.36
N ARG A 262 18.61 -6.46 10.54
CA ARG A 262 18.28 -5.80 11.80
C ARG A 262 18.85 -4.39 11.78
N ARG A 263 17.99 -3.38 11.93
CA ARG A 263 18.38 -1.96 11.91
C ARG A 263 17.53 -1.17 12.90
N ARG A 264 18.14 -0.18 13.54
CA ARG A 264 17.48 0.74 14.47
C ARG A 264 17.02 2.00 13.75
N TYR A 265 15.83 2.46 14.13
CA TYR A 265 15.17 3.63 13.60
C TYR A 265 14.48 4.40 14.71
N GLU A 266 14.23 5.67 14.46
CA GLU A 266 13.50 6.58 15.36
C GLU A 266 12.40 7.32 14.59
N ILE A 267 11.27 7.55 15.26
CA ILE A 267 10.20 8.46 14.81
C ILE A 267 9.79 9.31 16.01
N GLY A 268 10.16 10.58 16.00
CA GLY A 268 10.00 11.45 17.17
C GLY A 268 10.84 10.92 18.34
N ASP A 269 10.22 10.66 19.49
CA ASP A 269 10.84 10.10 20.69
C ASP A 269 10.81 8.56 20.77
N LEU A 270 10.34 7.89 19.71
CA LEU A 270 10.13 6.45 19.69
C LEU A 270 11.22 5.72 18.89
N ASP A 271 12.04 4.94 19.59
CA ASP A 271 13.06 4.08 19.01
C ASP A 271 12.53 2.67 18.72
N PHE A 272 12.88 2.09 17.58
CA PHE A 272 12.47 0.72 17.25
C PHE A 272 13.48 0.03 16.34
N VAL A 273 13.35 -1.28 16.24
CA VAL A 273 14.26 -2.14 15.48
C VAL A 273 13.47 -3.03 14.53
N THR A 274 13.92 -3.12 13.27
CA THR A 274 13.42 -4.13 12.33
C THR A 274 13.90 -5.50 12.75
N VAL A 275 12.99 -6.48 12.78
CA VAL A 275 13.31 -7.86 13.16
C VAL A 275 13.40 -8.72 11.90
N PRO A 276 14.59 -9.24 11.55
CA PRO A 276 14.75 -10.23 10.48
C PRO A 276 13.88 -11.46 10.71
N LEU A 277 13.48 -12.14 9.63
CA LEU A 277 12.76 -13.41 9.75
C LEU A 277 13.57 -14.48 10.51
N SER A 278 14.90 -14.48 10.38
CA SER A 278 15.82 -15.38 11.09
C SER A 278 15.79 -15.19 12.60
N ASP A 279 15.53 -13.97 13.08
CA ASP A 279 15.61 -13.58 14.49
C ASP A 279 14.33 -13.91 15.27
N LEU A 280 13.27 -14.30 14.56
CA LEU A 280 12.06 -14.80 15.19
C LEU A 280 12.29 -16.25 15.67
N PRO A 281 11.64 -16.72 16.75
CA PRO A 281 11.58 -18.15 17.08
C PRO A 281 10.85 -18.96 15.99
N ASN A 282 11.19 -20.24 15.77
CA ASN A 282 10.60 -21.06 14.69
C ASN A 282 9.07 -21.15 14.78
N ASN A 283 8.53 -21.21 15.99
CA ASN A 283 7.09 -21.31 16.24
C ASN A 283 6.43 -19.95 16.53
N HIS A 284 7.12 -18.83 16.21
CA HIS A 284 6.57 -17.50 16.47
C HIS A 284 5.41 -17.20 15.51
N PRO A 285 4.25 -16.70 15.97
CA PRO A 285 3.06 -16.49 15.14
C PRO A 285 3.33 -15.56 13.94
N TYR A 286 4.16 -14.53 14.11
CA TYR A 286 4.45 -13.57 13.03
C TYR A 286 5.31 -14.14 11.90
N ARG A 287 6.00 -15.29 12.08
CA ARG A 287 6.74 -15.90 10.96
C ARG A 287 5.82 -16.24 9.80
N ARG A 288 4.61 -16.74 10.08
CA ARG A 288 3.65 -17.17 9.05
C ARG A 288 3.17 -16.00 8.18
N THR A 289 3.12 -14.80 8.74
CA THR A 289 2.63 -13.59 8.07
C THR A 289 3.74 -12.60 7.76
N TYR A 290 5.00 -13.02 7.88
CA TYR A 290 6.15 -12.13 7.70
C TYR A 290 6.22 -11.65 6.25
N LYS A 291 6.41 -10.34 6.06
CA LYS A 291 6.63 -9.73 4.75
C LYS A 291 7.89 -8.88 4.82
N GLU A 292 8.86 -9.14 3.97
CA GLU A 292 10.09 -8.34 3.90
C GLU A 292 9.80 -6.86 3.55
N SER A 293 8.74 -6.62 2.79
CA SER A 293 8.29 -5.27 2.44
C SER A 293 7.73 -4.49 3.64
N ASP A 294 7.28 -5.18 4.69
CA ASP A 294 6.63 -4.61 5.87
C ASP A 294 6.96 -5.46 7.11
N PRO A 295 8.21 -5.38 7.61
CA PRO A 295 8.76 -6.36 8.52
C PRO A 295 8.23 -6.20 9.93
N VAL A 296 8.40 -7.26 10.72
CA VAL A 296 8.15 -7.23 12.16
C VAL A 296 8.99 -6.15 12.83
N ILE A 297 8.36 -5.37 13.71
CA ILE A 297 9.02 -4.30 14.46
C ILE A 297 9.10 -4.69 15.93
N ARG A 298 10.27 -4.48 16.52
CA ARG A 298 10.47 -4.51 17.98
C ARG A 298 10.60 -3.08 18.49
N HIS A 299 9.74 -2.71 19.42
CA HIS A 299 9.84 -1.46 20.16
C HIS A 299 9.81 -1.82 21.64
N TRP A 300 10.93 -1.61 22.32
CA TRP A 300 11.14 -2.02 23.70
C TRP A 300 10.92 -3.53 23.87
N ILE A 301 9.99 -3.93 24.76
CA ILE A 301 9.59 -5.32 24.99
C ILE A 301 8.48 -5.79 24.04
N TYR A 302 7.88 -4.89 23.26
CA TYR A 302 6.75 -5.19 22.40
C TYR A 302 7.18 -5.57 21.00
N LEU A 303 6.46 -6.54 20.42
CA LEU A 303 6.68 -7.01 19.06
C LEU A 303 5.41 -6.79 18.24
N TYR A 304 5.55 -6.07 17.13
CA TYR A 304 4.47 -5.74 16.21
C TYR A 304 4.61 -6.59 14.94
N PRO A 305 3.51 -7.16 14.41
CA PRO A 305 3.57 -8.08 13.27
C PRO A 305 4.12 -7.45 11.99
N SER A 306 4.04 -6.12 11.88
CA SER A 306 4.53 -5.34 10.75
C SER A 306 4.86 -3.90 11.17
N PHE A 307 5.52 -3.12 10.33
CA PHE A 307 5.79 -1.70 10.57
C PHE A 307 4.51 -0.85 10.45
N THR A 308 3.62 -1.19 9.52
CA THR A 308 2.29 -0.56 9.44
C THR A 308 1.48 -0.77 10.72
N ALA A 309 1.48 -1.97 11.30
CA ALA A 309 0.80 -2.25 12.57
C ALA A 309 1.44 -1.49 13.74
N PHE A 310 2.76 -1.34 13.75
CA PHE A 310 3.47 -0.49 14.71
C PHE A 310 2.99 0.97 14.60
N LEU A 311 2.97 1.55 13.40
CA LEU A 311 2.51 2.93 13.18
C LEU A 311 1.06 3.14 13.65
N THR A 312 0.15 2.21 13.33
CA THR A 312 -1.23 2.25 13.81
C THR A 312 -1.28 2.25 15.34
N ALA A 313 -0.53 1.36 15.99
CA ALA A 313 -0.47 1.30 17.44
C ALA A 313 0.08 2.60 18.06
N MET A 314 1.09 3.22 17.43
CA MET A 314 1.68 4.48 17.92
C MET A 314 0.69 5.64 17.86
N VAL A 315 -0.09 5.76 16.78
CA VAL A 315 -1.15 6.78 16.69
C VAL A 315 -2.17 6.61 17.80
N LEU A 316 -2.58 5.36 18.07
CA LEU A 316 -3.61 5.04 19.03
C LEU A 316 -3.15 5.22 20.49
N LYS A 317 -1.91 4.82 20.80
CA LYS A 317 -1.41 4.76 22.19
C LYS A 317 -0.57 5.97 22.60
N HIS A 318 0.25 6.51 21.69
CA HIS A 318 1.26 7.51 22.02
C HIS A 318 0.94 8.91 21.48
N TRP A 319 0.41 9.00 20.25
CA TRP A 319 0.16 10.29 19.59
C TRP A 319 -1.28 10.80 19.71
N GLY A 320 -2.09 10.11 20.51
CA GLY A 320 -3.50 10.42 20.70
C GLY A 320 -3.84 11.76 21.41
N GLY A 321 -2.87 12.38 22.07
CA GLY A 321 -3.12 13.55 22.94
C GLY A 321 -3.25 14.90 22.23
N GLN A 322 -3.17 14.96 20.90
CA GLN A 322 -3.08 16.23 20.18
C GLN A 322 -4.48 16.78 19.87
N GLY A 323 -5.01 17.54 20.83
CA GLY A 323 -6.35 18.13 20.76
C GLY A 323 -7.27 17.53 21.80
N ARG A 324 -8.38 18.21 22.11
CA ARG A 324 -9.40 17.81 23.08
C ARG A 324 -10.21 16.59 22.62
N VAL A 325 -9.56 15.56 22.06
CA VAL A 325 -10.19 14.26 21.87
C VAL A 325 -10.29 13.67 23.27
N GLU A 326 -11.46 13.83 23.89
CA GLU A 326 -11.72 13.21 25.19
C GLU A 326 -11.66 11.71 25.02
N TRP A 327 -10.59 11.15 25.54
CA TRP A 327 -10.40 9.72 25.63
C TRP A 327 -11.36 9.14 26.63
N LYS A 328 -12.30 8.33 26.15
CA LYS A 328 -13.16 7.58 27.04
C LYS A 328 -12.72 6.13 27.08
N LEU A 329 -11.98 5.80 28.13
CA LEU A 329 -11.65 4.43 28.47
C LEU A 329 -12.93 3.72 28.93
N VAL A 330 -13.54 2.93 28.05
CA VAL A 330 -14.57 1.97 28.48
C VAL A 330 -13.85 0.66 28.79
N ALA A 331 -13.32 0.55 30.00
CA ALA A 331 -12.83 -0.71 30.52
C ALA A 331 -14.03 -1.59 30.88
N VAL A 332 -14.29 -2.62 30.07
CA VAL A 332 -15.18 -3.71 30.49
C VAL A 332 -14.31 -4.69 31.26
N GLY A 333 -14.23 -4.49 32.57
CA GLY A 333 -13.70 -5.48 33.48
C GLY A 333 -14.59 -6.72 33.42
N LEU A 334 -14.24 -7.67 32.56
CA LEU A 334 -14.74 -9.02 32.65
C LEU A 334 -14.14 -9.57 33.95
N GLY A 335 -14.90 -9.50 35.04
CA GLY A 335 -14.62 -10.21 36.28
C GLY A 335 -14.70 -11.71 36.03
N ILE A 336 -13.74 -12.25 35.27
CA ILE A 336 -13.47 -13.66 35.20
C ILE A 336 -12.76 -13.96 36.52
N MET A 337 -13.48 -14.65 37.40
CA MET A 337 -12.95 -15.22 38.63
C MET A 337 -11.57 -15.80 38.34
N ALA A 338 -10.56 -15.22 38.98
CA ALA A 338 -9.19 -15.66 38.99
C ALA A 338 -9.10 -16.98 39.77
N GLU A 339 -9.54 -18.07 39.17
CA GLU A 339 -9.31 -19.40 39.73
C GLU A 339 -9.12 -20.39 38.56
N ARG A 340 -7.85 -20.78 38.34
CA ARG A 340 -7.36 -21.82 37.40
C ARG A 340 -7.10 -21.48 35.93
N VAL A 341 -6.45 -20.36 35.62
CA VAL A 341 -5.58 -20.31 34.43
C VAL A 341 -4.14 -20.13 34.88
N ALA A 342 -3.50 -21.25 35.18
CA ALA A 342 -2.06 -21.31 35.35
C ALA A 342 -1.40 -20.95 34.00
N GLN A 343 -0.66 -19.85 34.00
CA GLN A 343 0.67 -19.80 33.37
C GLN A 343 0.71 -20.04 31.85
N ARG A 344 -0.13 -19.35 31.08
CA ARG A 344 0.22 -18.98 29.71
C ARG A 344 0.43 -17.48 29.66
N ASP A 345 1.70 -17.10 29.68
CA ASP A 345 2.21 -15.77 29.35
C ASP A 345 1.90 -15.46 27.88
N ASP A 346 0.61 -15.30 27.57
CA ASP A 346 0.15 -14.87 26.25
C ASP A 346 -0.20 -13.40 26.34
N SER A 347 0.79 -12.59 26.75
CA SER A 347 0.83 -11.11 26.78
C SER A 347 0.61 -10.45 25.40
N ARG A 348 -0.14 -11.13 24.52
CA ARG A 348 -0.63 -10.70 23.22
C ARG A 348 -1.76 -9.71 23.43
N GLY A 349 -1.39 -8.44 23.53
CA GLY A 349 -2.29 -7.36 23.21
C GLY A 349 -2.87 -7.56 21.81
N ARG A 350 -4.20 -7.55 21.68
CA ARG A 350 -4.86 -7.55 20.36
C ARG A 350 -5.57 -6.22 20.17
N ILE A 351 -5.21 -5.52 19.10
CA ILE A 351 -5.89 -4.30 18.67
C ILE A 351 -6.87 -4.68 17.55
N ILE A 352 -8.17 -4.51 17.80
CA ILE A 352 -9.23 -4.67 16.79
C ILE A 352 -9.66 -3.28 16.36
N VAL A 353 -9.40 -2.92 15.11
CA VAL A 353 -9.83 -1.65 14.54
C VAL A 353 -11.24 -1.82 13.95
N LEU A 354 -12.20 -1.04 14.42
CA LEU A 354 -13.57 -1.03 13.92
C LEU A 354 -13.72 0.10 12.90
N LYS A 355 -13.81 -0.28 11.62
CA LYS A 355 -14.04 0.63 10.49
C LYS A 355 -15.54 0.69 10.18
N GLY A 356 -16.03 1.87 9.79
CA GLY A 356 -17.39 2.02 9.29
C GLY A 356 -17.60 1.27 7.97
N SER A 357 -18.86 1.13 7.56
CA SER A 357 -19.26 0.32 6.40
C SER A 357 -18.76 0.83 5.04
N LYS A 358 -18.45 2.13 4.92
CA LYS A 358 -17.99 2.72 3.66
C LYS A 358 -16.47 2.79 3.63
N ALA A 359 -15.87 2.66 2.45
CA ALA A 359 -14.42 2.77 2.26
C ALA A 359 -13.83 4.09 2.79
N THR A 360 -14.64 5.15 2.79
CA THR A 360 -14.30 6.49 3.28
C THR A 360 -14.68 6.73 4.75
N ASP A 361 -15.35 5.77 5.40
CA ASP A 361 -15.71 5.94 6.81
C ASP A 361 -14.43 5.91 7.64
N ALA A 362 -14.26 6.97 8.43
CA ALA A 362 -13.22 7.03 9.44
C ALA A 362 -13.32 5.82 10.37
N THR A 363 -12.17 5.28 10.80
CA THR A 363 -12.13 4.38 11.96
C THR A 363 -12.84 5.05 13.12
N VAL A 364 -13.97 4.47 13.53
CA VAL A 364 -14.85 5.05 14.54
C VAL A 364 -14.36 4.67 15.93
N ALA A 365 -13.84 3.44 16.07
CA ALA A 365 -13.38 2.91 17.34
C ALA A 365 -12.28 1.84 17.16
N TYR A 366 -11.53 1.59 18.23
CA TYR A 366 -10.67 0.41 18.34
C TYR A 366 -10.80 -0.24 19.70
N LEU A 367 -10.64 -1.55 19.71
CA LEU A 367 -10.66 -2.40 20.89
C LEU A 367 -9.23 -2.83 21.20
N ASP A 368 -8.73 -2.57 22.40
CA ASP A 368 -7.49 -3.14 22.90
C ASP A 368 -7.82 -4.23 23.91
N MET A 369 -7.36 -5.45 23.66
CA MET A 369 -7.54 -6.59 24.55
C MET A 369 -6.21 -6.96 25.20
N VAL A 370 -6.04 -6.63 26.48
CA VAL A 370 -4.81 -6.83 27.24
C VAL A 370 -5.15 -7.38 28.62
N ASP A 371 -4.49 -8.47 29.04
CA ASP A 371 -4.64 -9.09 30.37
C ASP A 371 -6.09 -9.36 30.77
N GLY A 372 -6.90 -9.85 29.81
CA GLY A 372 -8.32 -10.13 30.01
C GLY A 372 -9.23 -8.89 30.06
N ASN A 373 -8.67 -7.68 29.96
CA ASN A 373 -9.42 -6.44 29.84
C ASN A 373 -9.74 -6.15 28.38
N ILE A 374 -10.96 -5.72 28.12
CA ILE A 374 -11.38 -5.17 26.85
C ILE A 374 -11.52 -3.66 27.03
N ILE A 375 -10.69 -2.92 26.32
CA ILE A 375 -10.68 -1.46 26.33
C ILE A 375 -11.19 -0.98 24.98
N LEU A 376 -12.35 -0.34 24.96
CA LEU A 376 -12.87 0.33 23.76
C LEU A 376 -12.48 1.80 23.79
N TRP A 377 -11.93 2.27 22.68
CA TRP A 377 -11.60 3.66 22.42
C TRP A 377 -12.37 4.11 21.17
N THR A 378 -12.97 5.31 21.19
CA THR A 378 -13.76 5.84 20.07
C THR A 378 -13.46 7.32 19.84
N THR A 379 -13.55 7.76 18.58
CA THR A 379 -13.45 9.18 18.21
C THR A 379 -14.81 9.88 18.15
N GLU A 380 -15.91 9.17 18.41
CA GLU A 380 -17.25 9.77 18.43
C GLU A 380 -17.40 10.75 19.59
N ALA A 381 -17.99 11.92 19.31
CA ALA A 381 -18.32 12.88 20.34
C ALA A 381 -19.37 12.31 21.31
N PRO A 382 -19.34 12.67 22.60
CA PRO A 382 -20.39 12.28 23.53
C PRO A 382 -21.76 12.76 23.03
N THR A 383 -22.74 11.85 22.94
CA THR A 383 -24.13 12.25 22.70
C THR A 383 -24.67 12.97 23.94
N GLU A 384 -25.28 14.14 23.77
CA GLU A 384 -25.89 14.92 24.85
C GLU A 384 -26.81 14.04 25.72
N GLY A 385 -26.60 14.08 27.04
CA GLY A 385 -27.36 13.30 28.02
C GLY A 385 -26.84 11.89 28.32
N ARG A 386 -25.80 11.40 27.62
CA ARG A 386 -25.13 10.12 27.94
C ARG A 386 -23.63 10.31 28.15
N THR A 387 -23.28 10.82 29.33
CA THR A 387 -21.89 10.96 29.78
C THR A 387 -21.21 9.63 30.12
N ALA A 388 -21.90 8.49 30.00
CA ALA A 388 -21.34 7.14 30.00
C ALA A 388 -21.75 6.42 28.71
N ILE A 389 -20.80 5.85 27.97
CA ILE A 389 -21.15 4.75 27.07
C ILE A 389 -21.66 3.67 28.02
N GLU A 390 -22.95 3.34 27.94
CA GLU A 390 -23.54 2.28 28.77
C GLU A 390 -22.64 1.05 28.64
N ARG A 391 -22.10 0.57 29.77
CA ARG A 391 -21.21 -0.59 29.81
C ARG A 391 -21.93 -1.77 29.19
N CYS A 392 -21.62 -2.08 27.94
CA CYS A 392 -22.14 -3.27 27.29
C CYS A 392 -21.41 -4.46 27.90
N ARG A 393 -22.09 -5.27 28.71
CA ARG A 393 -21.54 -6.54 29.21
C ARG A 393 -21.51 -7.51 28.03
N ILE A 394 -20.32 -7.74 27.49
CA ILE A 394 -20.09 -8.90 26.62
C ILE A 394 -20.09 -10.12 27.54
N ARG A 395 -20.99 -11.08 27.33
CA ARG A 395 -20.93 -12.38 28.02
C ARG A 395 -20.33 -13.40 27.06
N ALA A 396 -19.42 -14.23 27.57
CA ALA A 396 -19.08 -15.47 26.89
C ALA A 396 -20.34 -16.33 26.83
N ALA A 397 -20.71 -16.84 25.66
CA ALA A 397 -21.77 -17.84 25.58
C ALA A 397 -21.18 -19.20 25.98
N ASP A 398 -21.99 -20.01 26.65
CA ASP A 398 -21.58 -21.28 27.28
C ASP A 398 -21.09 -22.34 26.27
N GLU A 399 -21.22 -22.10 24.95
CA GLU A 399 -20.85 -23.02 23.86
C GLU A 399 -19.67 -22.53 22.99
N GLY A 400 -18.79 -21.67 23.51
CA GLY A 400 -17.53 -21.30 22.84
C GLY A 400 -17.65 -20.22 21.75
N GLY A 401 -18.81 -19.55 21.66
CA GLY A 401 -19.02 -18.35 20.84
C GLY A 401 -19.13 -17.09 21.69
N TRP A 402 -18.70 -15.94 21.14
CA TRP A 402 -18.95 -14.63 21.74
C TRP A 402 -20.29 -14.10 21.21
N VAL A 403 -21.26 -13.87 22.09
CA VAL A 403 -22.56 -13.28 21.72
C VAL A 403 -22.64 -11.88 22.30
N VAL A 404 -22.75 -10.88 21.43
CA VAL A 404 -23.10 -9.51 21.83
C VAL A 404 -24.60 -9.52 22.15
N ASP A 405 -24.98 -9.19 23.39
CA ASP A 405 -26.39 -9.14 23.80
C ASP A 405 -27.13 -8.04 23.04
N GLN A 406 -27.86 -8.43 21.98
CA GLN A 406 -28.62 -7.52 21.12
C GLN A 406 -29.86 -6.92 21.81
N ARG A 407 -30.20 -7.30 23.04
CA ARG A 407 -31.40 -6.77 23.73
C ARG A 407 -31.30 -5.29 24.10
N LEU A 408 -30.13 -4.66 23.98
CA LEU A 408 -29.93 -3.22 24.15
C LEU A 408 -29.97 -2.42 22.83
N ALA A 409 -29.98 -3.06 21.66
CA ALA A 409 -30.07 -2.39 20.36
C ALA A 409 -31.49 -1.87 20.00
N LYS A 410 -32.52 -2.22 20.79
CA LYS A 410 -33.93 -1.84 20.54
C LYS A 410 -34.32 -0.42 20.98
N LYS A 411 -33.39 0.41 21.45
CA LYS A 411 -33.68 1.81 21.84
C LYS A 411 -32.76 2.82 21.12
N VAL A 412 -32.64 2.67 19.80
CA VAL A 412 -32.17 3.74 18.91
C VAL A 412 -33.28 3.99 17.89
N THR A 413 -34.25 4.82 18.28
CA THR A 413 -35.16 5.45 17.31
C THR A 413 -34.41 6.61 16.68
N TRP A 414 -34.06 6.47 15.41
CA TRP A 414 -33.66 7.58 14.56
C TRP A 414 -34.84 8.56 14.46
N PRO A 415 -34.64 9.88 14.59
CA PRO A 415 -35.72 10.82 14.33
C PRO A 415 -36.15 10.69 12.87
N ALA A 416 -37.44 10.43 12.66
CA ALA A 416 -38.08 10.47 11.36
C ALA A 416 -37.92 11.88 10.78
N PHE A 417 -37.51 11.97 9.51
CA PHE A 417 -37.60 13.19 8.73
C PHE A 417 -39.08 13.42 8.39
N ASP A 418 -39.77 14.21 9.21
CA ASP A 418 -41.04 14.82 8.82
C ASP A 418 -40.75 16.18 8.18
N ASN A 419 -40.92 16.26 6.85
CA ASN A 419 -41.85 17.21 6.20
C ASN A 419 -41.63 17.26 4.66
N PRO A 420 -42.49 16.59 3.86
CA PRO A 420 -42.59 16.81 2.43
C PRO A 420 -43.84 17.64 2.09
N ALA A 421 -43.83 18.94 2.38
CA ALA A 421 -44.79 19.88 1.80
C ALA A 421 -44.36 21.32 2.05
N GLN A 422 -43.72 21.95 1.07
CA GLN A 422 -44.01 23.34 0.66
C GLN A 422 -43.17 23.70 -0.57
N LEU A 423 -43.70 23.37 -1.74
CA LEU A 423 -43.32 23.95 -3.04
C LEU A 423 -44.62 24.16 -3.82
N ALA A 424 -45.19 25.35 -3.71
CA ALA A 424 -46.14 25.93 -4.65
C ALA A 424 -45.95 27.46 -4.58
N LEU A 425 -45.21 28.06 -5.52
CA LEU A 425 -45.75 28.73 -6.71
C LEU A 425 -46.65 29.94 -6.38
N THR A 426 -46.04 31.14 -6.40
CA THR A 426 -46.57 32.33 -7.11
C THR A 426 -45.44 33.34 -7.32
N ALA A 427 -45.25 33.73 -8.59
CA ALA A 427 -44.43 34.85 -9.06
C ALA A 427 -45.22 36.19 -8.95
N PRO A 428 -44.81 37.27 -9.64
CA PRO A 428 -43.74 38.22 -9.31
C PRO A 428 -44.29 39.62 -8.94
N MET A 429 -43.47 40.43 -8.27
CA MET A 429 -43.69 41.87 -8.10
C MET A 429 -43.33 42.64 -9.37
N ALA A 430 -44.27 43.46 -9.84
CA ALA A 430 -44.00 44.62 -10.69
C ALA A 430 -44.91 45.80 -10.29
N ALA A 431 -44.24 46.95 -10.11
CA ALA A 431 -44.65 48.34 -10.35
C ALA A 431 -45.44 49.17 -9.31
N SER A 432 -44.87 50.38 -9.10
CA SER A 432 -45.35 51.68 -8.56
C SER A 432 -45.84 51.71 -7.11
N ASP A 433 -45.35 52.59 -6.24
CA ASP A 433 -44.93 54.00 -6.44
C ASP A 433 -43.47 54.37 -6.19
#